data_AF-A0AAP9EU34-F1
#
_entry.id   AF-A0AAP9EU34-F1
#
_cell.length_a   1.000
_cell.length_b   1.000
_cell.length_c   1.000
_cell.angle_alpha   90.00
_cell.angle_beta   90.00
_cell.angle_gamma   90.00
#
_symmetry.space_group_name_H-M   'P 1'
#
loop_
_entity.id
_entity.type
_entity.pdbx_description
1 polymer ?
#
loop_
_entity_poly.entity_id
_entity_poly.type
_entity_poly.pdbx_seq_one_letter_code
_entity_poly.pdbx_strand_id
1 'polypeptide(L)'
;MSEFSMVDESLLRIETCLLDRRKVHLGVAPDGRVYLRVTSFWPKEAAEHWHGPYSDRQAAETDFRTRTQPPRVTRAQIAEASRRGEHGTVEGVLMIVLRHRWTGHLTLTAYQLVDEAGQEKSARQNGHI
;
A
#
# COMPACT_ATOMS: atom_id res chain seq x y z
N MET A 1 4.21 1.06 -15.08
CA MET A 1 5.28 1.99 -14.71
C MET A 1 4.62 3.15 -13.99
N SER A 2 4.95 3.40 -12.72
CA SER A 2 4.44 4.58 -12.00
C SER A 2 5.43 5.71 -12.24
N GLU A 3 5.00 6.73 -12.96
CA GLU A 3 5.76 7.97 -13.15
C GLU A 3 5.78 8.72 -11.82
N PHE A 4 6.93 8.71 -11.15
CA PHE A 4 7.17 9.60 -10.02
C PHE A 4 7.42 11.00 -10.59
N SER A 5 6.46 11.90 -10.45
CA SER A 5 6.63 13.29 -10.85
C SER A 5 7.47 14.02 -9.80
N MET A 6 8.56 14.68 -10.22
CA MET A 6 9.22 15.67 -9.38
C MET A 6 8.30 16.88 -9.25
N VAL A 7 7.54 16.95 -8.17
CA VAL A 7 6.69 18.10 -7.83
C VAL A 7 7.57 19.13 -7.13
N ASP A 8 7.49 20.39 -7.57
CA ASP A 8 8.14 21.50 -6.88
C ASP A 8 7.39 21.80 -5.57
N GLU A 9 7.95 21.34 -4.44
CA GLU A 9 7.36 21.50 -3.12
C GLU A 9 7.20 22.96 -2.70
N SER A 10 8.00 23.87 -3.24
CA SER A 10 7.93 25.31 -2.88
C SER A 10 6.61 25.95 -3.28
N LEU A 11 5.90 25.34 -4.23
CA LEU A 11 4.60 25.80 -4.73
C LEU A 11 3.42 25.17 -3.98
N LEU A 12 3.67 24.18 -3.12
CA LEU A 12 2.62 23.46 -2.42
C LEU A 12 2.36 24.08 -1.05
N ARG A 13 1.07 24.28 -0.72
CA ARG A 13 0.67 24.41 0.67
C ARG A 13 0.61 23.02 1.28
N ILE A 14 1.61 22.69 2.09
CA ILE A 14 1.77 21.36 2.69
C ILE A 14 1.20 21.34 4.10
N GLU A 15 0.33 20.37 4.37
CA GLU A 15 -0.10 20.00 5.71
C GLU A 15 0.37 18.58 6.05
N THR A 16 0.64 18.33 7.33
CA THR A 16 0.93 17.00 7.86
C THR A 16 -0.29 16.45 8.57
N CYS A 17 -0.71 15.23 8.23
CA CYS A 17 -1.81 14.57 8.92
C CYS A 17 -1.55 13.06 9.13
N LEU A 18 -2.44 12.42 9.87
CA LEU A 18 -2.43 10.97 10.07
C LEU A 18 -3.56 10.35 9.26
N LEU A 19 -3.20 9.39 8.39
CA LEU A 19 -4.15 8.52 7.69
C LEU A 19 -3.85 7.08 8.07
N ASP A 20 -4.84 6.38 8.63
CA ASP A 20 -4.71 4.99 9.08
C ASP A 20 -3.45 4.72 9.91
N ARG A 21 -3.18 5.64 10.87
CA ARG A 21 -2.01 5.63 11.77
C ARG A 21 -0.66 5.81 11.07
N ARG A 22 -0.65 6.23 9.80
CA ARG A 22 0.55 6.55 9.03
C ARG A 22 0.66 8.07 8.88
N LYS A 23 1.88 8.59 9.00
CA LYS A 23 2.16 10.02 8.84
C LYS A 23 2.25 10.35 7.36
N VAL A 24 1.37 11.23 6.88
CA VAL A 24 1.33 11.66 5.48
C VAL A 24 1.45 13.17 5.38
N HIS A 25 1.96 13.62 4.25
CA HIS A 25 1.88 15.01 3.82
C HIS A 25 0.83 15.11 2.70
N LEU A 26 -0.02 16.13 2.79
CA LEU A 26 -0.92 16.55 1.73
C LEU A 26 -0.45 17.90 1.21
N GLY A 27 -0.13 17.97 -0.07
CA GLY A 27 0.29 19.20 -0.74
C GLY A 27 -0.82 19.68 -1.66
N VAL A 28 -1.23 20.94 -1.51
CA VAL A 28 -2.22 21.56 -2.41
C VAL A 28 -1.50 22.57 -3.28
N ALA A 29 -1.56 22.35 -4.61
CA ALA A 29 -1.01 23.28 -5.59
C ALA A 29 -1.92 24.50 -5.79
N PRO A 30 -1.42 25.60 -6.36
CA PRO A 30 -2.22 26.82 -6.56
C PRO A 30 -3.44 26.63 -7.47
N ASP A 31 -3.41 25.63 -8.36
CA ASP A 31 -4.52 25.24 -9.23
C ASP A 31 -5.58 24.37 -8.52
N GLY A 32 -5.40 24.10 -7.22
CA GLY A 32 -6.30 23.30 -6.40
C GLY A 32 -6.05 21.80 -6.44
N ARG A 33 -5.12 21.30 -7.27
CA ARG A 33 -4.79 19.88 -7.32
C ARG A 33 -4.09 19.42 -6.04
N VAL A 34 -4.39 18.20 -5.64
CA VAL A 34 -3.86 17.62 -4.39
C VAL A 34 -2.80 16.56 -4.70
N TYR A 35 -1.75 16.54 -3.90
CA TYR A 35 -0.70 15.54 -3.92
C TYR A 35 -0.58 14.89 -2.54
N LEU A 36 -0.24 13.60 -2.50
CA LEU A 36 -0.08 12.85 -1.26
C LEU A 36 1.28 12.18 -1.20
N ARG A 37 1.99 12.36 -0.09
CA ARG A 37 3.24 11.66 0.21
C ARG A 37 3.15 10.98 1.56
N VAL A 38 3.67 9.76 1.69
CA VAL A 38 3.62 8.99 2.93
C VAL A 38 5.00 8.94 3.56
N THR A 39 5.20 9.75 4.60
CA THR A 39 6.51 9.96 5.25
C THR A 39 6.93 8.85 6.20
N SER A 40 6.00 7.97 6.58
CA SER A 40 6.26 6.88 7.52
C SER A 40 6.53 5.53 6.85
N PHE A 41 6.62 5.46 5.53
CA PHE A 41 6.97 4.21 4.85
C PHE A 41 8.49 3.93 4.87
N TRP A 42 8.82 2.65 4.80
CA TRP A 42 10.17 2.17 4.53
C TRP A 42 10.16 1.47 3.15
N PRO A 43 11.21 1.61 2.33
CA PRO A 43 12.43 2.38 2.57
C PRO A 43 12.19 3.90 2.48
N LYS A 44 13.03 4.71 3.15
CA LYS A 44 12.79 6.17 3.32
C LYS A 44 12.74 6.90 1.98
N GLU A 45 13.51 6.46 1.01
CA GLU A 45 13.58 7.01 -0.34
C GLU A 45 12.23 6.91 -1.04
N ALA A 46 11.46 5.86 -0.77
CA ALA A 46 10.12 5.73 -1.32
C ALA A 46 9.09 6.62 -0.63
N ALA A 47 9.40 7.06 0.60
CA ALA A 47 8.59 8.01 1.36
C ALA A 47 8.78 9.47 0.91
N GLU A 48 9.70 9.74 -0.02
CA GLU A 48 9.98 11.07 -0.57
C GLU A 48 9.08 11.42 -1.77
N HIS A 49 8.51 10.43 -2.43
CA HIS A 49 7.73 10.64 -3.65
C HIS A 49 6.31 11.13 -3.39
N TRP A 50 5.91 12.15 -4.14
CA TRP A 50 4.53 12.62 -4.21
C TRP A 50 3.72 11.79 -5.20
N HIS A 51 2.50 11.41 -4.79
CA HIS A 51 1.50 10.78 -5.64
C HIS A 51 0.43 11.81 -6.04
N GLY A 52 -0.16 11.64 -7.22
CA GLY A 52 -1.14 12.54 -7.80
C GLY A 52 -0.74 13.02 -9.19
N PRO A 53 -1.29 14.15 -9.67
CA PRO A 53 -2.27 14.98 -8.98
C PRO A 53 -3.63 14.28 -8.83
N TYR A 54 -4.29 14.53 -7.70
CA TYR A 54 -5.67 14.15 -7.42
C TYR A 54 -6.60 15.36 -7.57
N SER A 55 -7.87 15.12 -7.88
CA SER A 55 -8.91 16.16 -7.99
C SER A 55 -9.12 16.92 -6.69
N ASP A 56 -9.02 16.20 -5.57
CA ASP A 56 -9.29 16.69 -4.24
C ASP A 56 -8.64 15.76 -3.20
N ARG A 57 -8.78 16.15 -1.93
CA ARG A 57 -8.25 15.38 -0.80
C ARG A 57 -8.91 14.01 -0.66
N GLN A 58 -10.22 13.91 -0.89
CA GLN A 58 -10.94 12.65 -0.74
C GLN A 58 -10.45 11.59 -1.74
N ALA A 59 -10.18 12.00 -2.98
CA ALA A 59 -9.58 11.14 -4.00
C ALA A 59 -8.19 10.64 -3.58
N ALA A 60 -7.34 11.55 -3.05
CA ALA A 60 -6.01 11.21 -2.57
C ALA A 60 -6.05 10.20 -1.41
N GLU A 61 -6.89 10.44 -0.40
CA GLU A 61 -7.05 9.54 0.74
C GLU A 61 -7.63 8.18 0.32
N THR A 62 -8.56 8.16 -0.63
CA THR A 62 -9.18 6.91 -1.13
C THR A 62 -8.16 6.04 -1.86
N ASP A 63 -7.33 6.63 -2.73
CA ASP A 63 -6.25 5.91 -3.41
C ASP A 63 -5.22 5.39 -2.40
N PHE A 64 -4.87 6.20 -1.39
CA PHE A 64 -4.01 5.77 -0.28
C PHE A 64 -4.55 4.53 0.42
N ARG A 65 -5.77 4.59 0.97
CA ARG A 65 -6.38 3.45 1.67
C ARG A 65 -6.43 2.20 0.79
N THR A 66 -6.77 2.35 -0.49
CA THR A 66 -6.84 1.25 -1.46
C THR A 66 -5.49 0.58 -1.70
N ARG A 67 -4.40 1.35 -1.72
CA ARG A 67 -3.03 0.84 -1.96
C ARG A 67 -2.37 0.30 -0.69
N THR A 68 -2.83 0.71 0.49
CA THR A 68 -2.28 0.27 1.77
C THR A 68 -3.04 -0.86 2.44
N GLN A 69 -4.21 -1.24 1.90
CA GLN A 69 -4.91 -2.45 2.32
C GLN A 69 -4.03 -3.69 2.09
N PRO A 70 -4.09 -4.70 2.99
CA PRO A 70 -3.44 -5.98 2.76
C PRO A 70 -3.81 -6.52 1.36
N PRO A 71 -2.83 -6.98 0.57
CA PRO A 71 -3.11 -7.58 -0.72
C PRO A 71 -3.97 -8.83 -0.55
N ARG A 72 -4.88 -9.03 -1.50
CA ARG A 72 -5.70 -10.24 -1.62
C ARG A 72 -4.93 -11.23 -2.48
N VAL A 73 -4.67 -12.42 -1.95
CA VAL A 73 -3.80 -13.42 -2.58
C VAL A 73 -4.52 -14.76 -2.66
N THR A 74 -4.48 -15.38 -3.84
CA THR A 74 -5.08 -16.70 -4.09
C THR A 74 -4.14 -17.83 -3.68
N ARG A 75 -4.66 -19.06 -3.60
CA ARG A 75 -3.83 -20.25 -3.32
C ARG A 75 -2.82 -20.54 -4.42
N ALA A 76 -3.18 -20.29 -5.68
CA ALA A 76 -2.25 -20.44 -6.80
C ALA A 76 -1.06 -19.47 -6.66
N GLN A 77 -1.33 -18.22 -6.30
CA GLN A 77 -0.28 -17.21 -6.07
C GLN A 77 0.62 -17.57 -4.90
N ILE A 78 0.06 -18.10 -3.81
CA ILE A 78 0.84 -18.61 -2.67
C ILE A 78 1.74 -19.76 -3.11
N ALA A 79 1.19 -20.78 -3.77
CA ALA A 79 1.96 -21.95 -4.20
C ALA A 79 3.13 -21.57 -5.12
N GLU A 80 2.91 -20.61 -6.01
CA GLU A 80 3.93 -20.05 -6.88
C GLU A 80 4.99 -19.28 -6.07
N ALA A 81 4.60 -18.40 -5.15
CA ALA A 81 5.54 -17.67 -4.29
C ALA A 81 6.34 -18.62 -3.38
N SER A 82 5.72 -19.66 -2.81
CA SER A 82 6.40 -20.67 -2.00
C SER A 82 7.48 -21.41 -2.81
N ARG A 83 7.22 -21.74 -4.08
CA ARG A 83 8.23 -22.34 -4.97
C ARG A 83 9.44 -21.45 -5.20
N ARG A 84 9.27 -20.13 -5.14
CA ARG A 84 10.35 -19.14 -5.24
C ARG A 84 11.00 -18.78 -3.91
N GLY A 85 10.53 -19.34 -2.79
CA GLY A 85 10.98 -18.94 -1.45
C GLY A 85 10.49 -17.56 -1.00
N GLU A 86 9.45 -17.03 -1.65
CA GLU A 86 8.88 -15.68 -1.43
C GLU A 86 7.67 -15.70 -0.50
N HIS A 87 7.41 -16.82 0.18
CA HIS A 87 6.28 -17.00 1.09
C HIS A 87 6.74 -17.72 2.35
N GLY A 88 6.20 -17.30 3.49
CA GLY A 88 6.54 -17.91 4.77
C GLY A 88 5.79 -17.28 5.93
N THR A 89 6.21 -17.62 7.15
CA THR A 89 5.64 -17.12 8.39
C THR A 89 6.68 -16.30 9.15
N VAL A 90 6.31 -15.11 9.59
CA VAL A 90 7.12 -14.26 10.48
C VAL A 90 6.29 -13.95 11.71
N GLU A 91 6.81 -14.29 12.90
CA GLU A 91 6.11 -14.08 14.18
C GLU A 91 4.65 -14.63 14.19
N GLY A 92 4.43 -15.76 13.52
CA GLY A 92 3.10 -16.38 13.41
C GLY A 92 2.18 -15.77 12.36
N VAL A 93 2.59 -14.72 11.66
CA VAL A 93 1.84 -14.06 10.59
C VAL A 93 2.31 -14.58 9.23
N LEU A 94 1.36 -15.00 8.40
CA LEU A 94 1.64 -15.38 7.01
C LEU A 94 2.01 -14.15 6.19
N MET A 95 3.16 -14.23 5.54
CA MET A 95 3.74 -13.15 4.75
C MET A 95 4.08 -13.64 3.35
N ILE A 96 3.99 -12.73 2.40
CA ILE A 96 4.37 -12.94 1.00
C ILE A 96 5.20 -11.75 0.52
N VAL A 97 6.24 -12.01 -0.26
CA VAL A 97 7.02 -10.96 -0.92
C VAL A 97 6.23 -10.45 -2.12
N LEU A 98 5.84 -9.17 -2.09
CA LEU A 98 5.09 -8.52 -3.16
C LEU A 98 5.60 -7.10 -3.37
N ARG A 99 5.32 -6.55 -4.55
CA ARG A 99 5.58 -5.13 -4.81
C ARG A 99 4.55 -4.28 -4.08
N HIS A 100 5.00 -3.47 -3.13
CA HIS A 100 4.17 -2.55 -2.37
C HIS A 100 3.52 -1.52 -3.31
N ARG A 101 2.19 -1.42 -3.30
CA ARG A 101 1.42 -0.65 -4.30
C ARG A 101 1.58 0.87 -4.18
N TRP A 102 2.07 1.33 -3.03
CA TRP A 102 2.45 2.72 -2.79
C TRP A 102 3.88 2.99 -3.24
N THR A 103 4.87 2.43 -2.55
CA THR A 103 6.29 2.69 -2.75
C THR A 103 6.89 2.05 -4.01
N GLY A 104 6.26 1.01 -4.57
CA GLY A 104 6.79 0.28 -5.71
C GLY A 104 7.97 -0.65 -5.38
N HIS A 105 8.40 -0.74 -4.13
CA HIS A 105 9.47 -1.65 -3.68
C HIS A 105 8.92 -3.05 -3.36
N LEU A 106 9.78 -4.07 -3.46
CA LEU A 106 9.45 -5.41 -2.95
C LEU A 106 9.47 -5.38 -1.42
N THR A 107 8.37 -5.82 -0.80
CA THR A 107 8.21 -5.86 0.65
C THR A 107 7.64 -7.19 1.09
N LEU A 108 8.10 -7.67 2.25
CA LEU A 108 7.45 -8.75 2.95
C LEU A 108 6.13 -8.22 3.53
N THR A 109 5.01 -8.80 3.10
CA THR A 109 3.69 -8.19 3.28
C THR A 109 2.69 -9.21 3.80
N ALA A 110 1.96 -8.86 4.85
CA ALA A 110 0.82 -9.65 5.33
C ALA A 110 -0.32 -9.57 4.31
N TYR A 111 -1.05 -10.66 4.11
CA TYR A 111 -2.05 -10.74 3.04
C TYR A 111 -3.36 -11.37 3.51
N GLN A 112 -4.44 -11.13 2.76
CA GLN A 112 -5.73 -11.78 2.92
C GLN A 112 -5.84 -12.94 1.92
N LEU A 113 -6.11 -14.15 2.41
CA LEU A 113 -6.35 -15.30 1.53
C LEU A 113 -7.76 -15.20 0.92
N VAL A 114 -7.82 -15.24 -0.40
CA VAL A 114 -9.06 -15.25 -1.17
C VAL A 114 -9.17 -16.50 -2.04
N ASP A 115 -10.38 -16.81 -2.50
CA ASP A 115 -10.55 -17.76 -3.58
C ASP A 115 -10.19 -17.16 -4.95
N GLU A 116 -10.23 -17.99 -6.00
CA GLU A 116 -9.91 -17.56 -7.37
C GLU A 116 -10.92 -16.55 -7.95
N ALA A 117 -12.12 -16.45 -7.36
CA ALA A 117 -13.10 -15.40 -7.66
C ALA A 117 -12.87 -14.11 -6.86
N GLY A 118 -11.81 -14.08 -6.04
CA GLY A 118 -11.44 -12.97 -5.19
C GLY A 118 -12.28 -12.84 -3.92
N GLN A 119 -13.17 -13.78 -3.61
CA GLN A 119 -13.97 -13.73 -2.38
C GLN A 119 -13.13 -14.15 -1.17
N GLU A 120 -13.29 -13.43 -0.06
CA GLU A 120 -12.55 -13.72 1.17
C GLU A 120 -13.00 -15.06 1.72
N LYS A 121 -12.05 -15.98 1.90
CA LYS A 121 -12.33 -17.19 2.65
C LYS A 121 -12.30 -16.78 4.12
N SER A 122 -13.49 -16.51 4.68
CA SER A 122 -13.65 -16.45 6.13
C SER A 122 -12.98 -17.69 6.71
N ALA A 123 -11.91 -17.46 7.47
CA ALA A 123 -11.30 -18.50 8.27
C ALA A 123 -12.36 -18.99 9.25
N ARG A 124 -13.06 -20.08 8.91
CA ARG A 124 -13.63 -20.93 9.95
C ARG A 124 -12.44 -21.51 10.71
N GLN A 125 -11.98 -20.78 11.71
CA GLN A 125 -11.34 -21.37 12.87
C GLN A 125 -12.34 -22.36 13.49
N ASN A 126 -11.79 -23.50 13.91
CA ASN A 126 -12.35 -24.53 14.79
C ASN A 126 -12.96 -25.76 14.11
N GLY A 127 -12.22 -26.86 14.27
CA GLY A 127 -12.71 -28.22 14.14
C GLY A 127 -11.61 -29.27 14.22
N HIS A 128 -10.67 -29.15 15.18
CA HIS A 128 -9.99 -30.34 15.71
C HIS A 128 -10.98 -31.03 16.65
N ILE A 129 -11.43 -32.24 16.30
CA ILE A 129 -11.47 -33.42 17.18
C ILE A 129 -11.00 -34.59 16.33
#